data_AF-A0A930RE25-F1
#
_entry.id   AF-A0A930RE25-F1
#
_cell.length_a   1.000
_cell.length_b   1.000
_cell.length_c   1.000
_cell.angle_alpha   90.00
_cell.angle_beta   90.00
_cell.angle_gamma   90.00
#
_symmetry.space_group_name_H-M   'P 1'
#
loop_
_entity.id
_entity.type
_entity.pdbx_description
1 polymer ?
#
loop_
_entity_poly.entity_id
_entity_poly.type
_entity_poly.pdbx_seq_one_letter_code
_entity_poly.pdbx_strand_id
1 'polypeptide(L)' 'EQAFENWMQRDILFAQMVRKEAMKLGYPSLIADGSQSEKQTVEEVARLLKLSNINRIDTKGENYD' A
#
# COMPACT_ATOMS: atom_id res chain seq x y z
N GLU A 1 13.88 -12.90 18.72
CA GLU A 1 12.42 -12.87 18.46
C GLU A 1 11.78 -11.57 18.94
N GLN A 2 11.81 -11.24 20.25
CA GLN A 2 11.18 -10.02 20.79
C GLN A 2 11.57 -8.70 20.12
N ALA A 3 12.85 -8.51 19.79
CA ALA A 3 13.30 -7.29 19.11
C ALA A 3 12.66 -7.11 17.71
N PHE A 4 12.44 -8.22 17.00
CA PHE A 4 11.77 -8.24 15.70
C PHE A 4 10.28 -7.95 15.85
N GLU A 5 9.62 -8.60 16.82
CA GLU A 5 8.21 -8.33 17.12
C GLU A 5 7.96 -6.87 17.50
N ASN A 6 8.79 -6.31 18.38
CA ASN A 6 8.69 -4.91 18.79
C ASN A 6 8.89 -3.97 17.59
N TRP A 7 9.80 -4.32 16.67
CA TRP A 7 10.03 -3.56 15.46
C TRP A 7 8.82 -3.62 14.51
N MET A 8 8.25 -4.80 14.28
CA MET A 8 7.03 -4.98 13.48
C MET A 8 5.82 -4.26 14.07
N GLN A 9 5.63 -4.33 15.39
CA GLN A 9 4.55 -3.62 16.08
C GLN A 9 4.67 -2.11 15.90
N ARG A 10 5.90 -1.57 16.02
CA ARG A 10 6.14 -0.15 15.79
C ARG A 10 5.82 0.25 14.34
N ASP A 11 6.18 -0.57 13.38
CA ASP A 11 5.92 -0.32 11.97
C ASP A 11 4.42 -0.30 11.65
N ILE A 12 3.66 -1.26 12.20
CA ILE A 12 2.19 -1.30 12.10
C ILE A 12 1.57 -0.03 12.69
N LEU A 13 1.99 0.38 13.89
CA LEU A 13 1.48 1.58 14.55
C LEU A 13 1.80 2.85 13.75
N PHE A 14 2.99 2.91 13.14
CA PHE A 14 3.38 4.01 12.28
C PHE A 14 2.50 4.09 11.03
N ALA A 15 2.30 2.96 10.32
CA ALA A 15 1.44 2.91 9.14
C ALA A 15 -0.01 3.31 9.47
N GLN A 16 -0.55 2.87 10.60
CA GLN A 16 -1.88 3.26 11.08
C GLN A 16 -1.98 4.78 11.34
N MET A 17 -0.96 5.37 11.97
CA MET A 17 -0.91 6.80 12.23
C MET A 17 -0.85 7.62 10.93
N VAL A 18 0.04 7.25 10.00
CA VAL A 18 0.18 7.90 8.69
C VAL A 18 -1.15 7.85 7.93
N ARG A 19 -1.81 6.69 7.91
CA ARG A 19 -3.12 6.54 7.26
C ARG A 19 -4.17 7.46 7.89
N LYS A 20 -4.24 7.51 9.22
CA LYS A 20 -5.21 8.36 9.94
C LYS A 20 -5.03 9.84 9.58
N GLU A 21 -3.80 10.33 9.55
CA GLU A 21 -3.52 11.72 9.19
C GLU A 21 -3.77 11.99 7.70
N ALA A 22 -3.42 11.06 6.81
CA ALA A 22 -3.74 11.16 5.39
C ALA A 22 -5.26 11.30 5.16
N MET A 23 -6.06 10.45 5.81
CA MET A 23 -7.52 10.52 5.74
C MET A 23 -8.07 11.85 6.28
N LYS A 24 -7.52 12.36 7.40
CA LYS A 24 -7.90 13.66 7.98
C LYS A 24 -7.65 14.82 7.03
N LEU A 25 -6.58 14.74 6.23
CA LEU A 25 -6.21 15.74 5.24
C LEU A 25 -6.92 15.53 3.88
N GLY A 26 -7.73 14.49 3.75
CA GLY A 26 -8.47 14.17 2.52
C GLY A 26 -7.62 13.49 1.44
N TYR A 27 -6.43 12.99 1.79
CA TYR A 27 -5.61 12.22 0.86
C TYR A 27 -6.16 10.79 0.71
N PRO A 28 -6.25 10.27 -0.53
CA PRO A 28 -6.46 8.85 -0.76
C PRO A 28 -5.38 8.01 -0.05
N SER A 29 -5.78 6.92 0.59
CA SER A 29 -4.86 5.99 1.27
C SER A 29 -5.21 4.55 0.91
N LEU A 30 -4.20 3.72 0.68
CA LEU A 30 -4.32 2.28 0.42
C LEU A 30 -3.40 1.52 1.39
N ILE A 31 -3.89 0.41 1.96
CA ILE A 31 -3.07 -0.50 2.76
C ILE A 31 -2.59 -1.62 1.84
N ALA A 32 -1.28 -1.84 1.79
CA ALA A 32 -0.65 -2.96 1.12
C ALA A 32 -0.05 -3.90 2.18
N ASP A 33 -0.89 -4.77 2.75
CA ASP A 33 -0.53 -5.74 3.81
C ASP A 33 -0.28 -7.16 3.27
N GLY A 34 -0.23 -7.30 1.93
CA GLY A 34 -0.07 -8.58 1.26
C GLY A 34 -1.37 -9.41 1.14
N SER A 35 -2.51 -8.92 1.63
CA SER A 35 -3.80 -9.60 1.45
C SER A 35 -4.33 -9.56 0.01
N GLN A 36 -3.86 -8.59 -0.78
CA GLN A 36 -4.23 -8.38 -2.17
C GLN A 36 -3.06 -8.72 -3.09
N SER A 37 -3.38 -9.25 -4.27
CA SER A 37 -2.37 -9.40 -5.33
C SER A 37 -1.86 -8.04 -5.81
N GLU A 38 -0.67 -8.03 -6.41
CA GLU A 38 -0.10 -6.83 -7.03
C GLU A 38 -1.05 -6.22 -8.05
N LYS A 39 -1.71 -7.05 -8.87
CA LYS A 39 -2.69 -6.61 -9.85
C LYS A 39 -3.87 -5.86 -9.21
N GLN A 40 -4.44 -6.41 -8.13
CA GLN A 40 -5.54 -5.76 -7.41
C GLN A 40 -5.09 -4.43 -6.78
N THR A 41 -3.87 -4.41 -6.22
CA THR A 41 -3.29 -3.18 -5.65
C THR A 41 -3.14 -2.11 -6.71
N VAL A 42 -2.66 -2.46 -7.90
CA VAL A 42 -2.48 -1.54 -9.04
C VAL A 42 -3.82 -1.01 -9.54
N GLU A 43 -4.83 -1.87 -9.68
CA GLU A 43 -6.17 -1.45 -10.09
C GLU A 43 -6.78 -0.46 -9.07
N GLU A 44 -6.57 -0.70 -7.78
CA GLU A 44 -7.07 0.17 -6.72
C GLU A 44 -6.32 1.51 -6.67
N VAL A 45 -5.00 1.51 -6.83
CA VAL A 45 -4.20 2.75 -6.97
C VAL A 45 -4.70 3.56 -8.18
N ALA A 46 -4.90 2.91 -9.33
CA ALA A 46 -5.37 3.58 -10.53
C ALA A 46 -6.77 4.18 -10.33
N ARG A 47 -7.67 3.48 -9.63
CA ARG A 47 -8.99 3.98 -9.25
C ARG A 47 -8.89 5.21 -8.34
N LEU A 48 -8.06 5.17 -7.30
CA LEU A 48 -7.87 6.28 -6.35
C LEU A 48 -7.30 7.52 -7.04
N LEU A 49 -6.37 7.34 -7.98
CA LEU A 49 -5.73 8.41 -8.74
C LEU A 49 -6.50 8.80 -10.02
N LYS A 50 -7.66 8.19 -10.28
CA LYS A 50 -8.50 8.43 -11.47
C LYS A 50 -7.73 8.28 -12.79
N LEU A 51 -6.86 7.28 -12.87
CA LEU A 51 -6.09 7.00 -14.08
C LEU A 51 -7.00 6.31 -15.12
N SER A 52 -7.10 6.91 -16.30
CA SER A 52 -8.00 6.47 -17.38
C SER A 52 -7.49 5.29 -18.21
N ASN A 53 -6.24 4.84 -18.00
CA ASN A 53 -5.56 3.83 -18.84
C ASN A 53 -4.99 2.65 -18.04
N ILE A 54 -5.83 1.98 -17.24
CA ILE A 54 -5.45 0.84 -16.39
C ILE A 54 -4.78 -0.29 -17.20
N ASN A 55 -5.24 -0.53 -18.44
CA ASN A 55 -4.72 -1.57 -19.33
C ASN A 55 -3.27 -1.35 -19.82
N ARG A 56 -2.64 -0.20 -19.51
CA ARG A 56 -1.24 0.11 -19.89
C ARG A 56 -0.28 0.06 -18.68
N ILE A 57 -0.77 -0.24 -17.49
CA ILE A 57 0.07 -0.32 -16.30
C ILE A 57 0.76 -1.68 -16.32
N ASP A 58 2.03 -1.70 -16.73
CA ASP A 58 2.85 -2.91 -16.76
C ASP A 58 3.28 -3.24 -15.33
N THR A 59 2.83 -4.37 -14.79
CA THR A 59 3.15 -4.81 -13.42
C THR A 59 4.40 -5.67 -13.38
N LYS A 60 5.41 -5.41 -14.22
CA LYS A 60 6.67 -6.17 -14.15
C LYS A 60 7.40 -5.79 -12.87
N GLY A 61 7.13 -6.54 -11.81
CA GLY A 61 8.06 -6.69 -10.71
C GLY A 61 9.33 -7.29 -11.30
N GLU A 62 10.44 -6.56 -11.23
CA GLU A 62 11.74 -7.23 -11.33
C GLU A 62 11.81 -8.20 -10.16
N ASN A 63 11.75 -9.50 -10.45
CA ASN A 63 12.04 -10.53 -9.48
C ASN A 63 13.50 -10.34 -9.07
N TYR A 64 13.73 -9.71 -7.92
CA TYR A 64 15.02 -9.79 -7.25
C TYR A 64 15.01 -11.10 -6.47
N ASP A 65 15.65 -12.13 -7.05
CA ASP A 65 16.02 -13.39 -6.38
C ASP A 65 16.84 -13.14 -5.12
#